data_AF-A0A9P6E4M4-F1
#
_entry.id   AF-A0A9P6E4M4-F1
#
_cell.length_a   1.000
_cell.length_b   1.000
_cell.length_c   1.000
_cell.angle_alpha   90.00
_cell.angle_beta   90.00
_cell.angle_gamma   90.00
#
_symmetry.space_group_name_H-M   'P 1'
#
loop_
_entity.id
_entity.type
_entity.pdbx_description
1 polymer ?
#
loop_
_entity_poly.entity_id
_entity_poly.type
_entity_poly.pdbx_seq_one_letter_code
_entity_poly.pdbx_strand_id
1 'polypeptide(L)'
;MQNGPTTQTPNASSDRAAYLPSGIRPSNFVKIHRKGQPISGAFVIDRNMKFPDKEGWHLSLVAGYGSIDADVFTVPPSASATEKDRQKRTTISISGGTILVHFHRPQTSEDSYPFYITLSDSQNSASVVSLPRSFRGHAEISSKVTFSPDMLAKFTLFGEEDGVTKGFIGDFDHTQWKGIGQWEGDLFFWQPSNKVSSTLTLRYDDEGL
;
A
#
# COMPACT_ATOMS: atom_id res chain seq x y z
N MET A 1 25.28 24.09 45.39
CA MET A 1 24.81 24.22 43.99
C MET A 1 24.49 22.83 43.49
N GLN A 2 23.21 22.49 43.33
CA GLN A 2 22.73 21.17 42.92
C GLN A 2 22.59 21.15 41.39
N ASN A 3 23.31 20.25 40.73
CA ASN A 3 23.14 19.98 39.30
C ASN A 3 21.93 19.05 39.12
N GLY A 4 20.87 19.58 38.50
CA GLY A 4 19.69 18.79 38.14
C GLY A 4 19.97 17.88 36.93
N PRO A 5 19.28 16.73 36.81
CA PRO A 5 19.46 15.81 35.70
C PRO A 5 18.89 16.38 34.40
N THR A 6 19.73 16.42 33.37
CA THR A 6 19.35 16.84 32.01
C THR A 6 18.64 15.69 31.32
N THR A 7 17.31 15.77 31.18
CA THR A 7 16.53 14.82 30.38
C THR A 7 16.83 15.06 28.90
N GLN A 8 17.62 14.17 28.28
CA GLN A 8 17.82 14.19 26.83
C GLN A 8 16.54 13.70 26.13
N THR A 9 15.93 14.58 25.37
CA THR A 9 14.80 14.25 24.49
C THR A 9 15.31 13.40 23.32
N PRO A 10 14.72 12.22 23.02
CA PRO A 10 15.14 11.41 21.88
C PRO A 10 14.91 12.16 20.56
N ASN A 11 15.94 12.23 19.73
CA ASN A 11 15.87 12.86 18.41
C ASN A 11 15.08 11.95 17.44
N ALA A 12 13.79 12.20 17.28
CA ALA A 12 12.86 11.44 16.42
C ALA A 12 13.20 11.47 14.91
N SER A 13 14.25 12.19 14.51
CA SER A 13 14.72 12.31 13.13
C SER A 13 15.60 11.14 12.67
N SER A 14 16.13 10.32 13.57
CA SER A 14 17.07 9.23 13.22
C SER A 14 16.39 7.98 12.63
N ASP A 15 15.16 7.67 13.03
CA ASP A 15 14.48 6.42 12.61
C ASP A 15 13.90 6.49 11.19
N ARG A 16 13.61 7.69 10.67
CA ARG A 16 13.08 7.85 9.30
C ARG A 16 14.06 7.40 8.21
N ALA A 17 15.37 7.43 8.49
CA ALA A 17 16.40 7.17 7.49
C ALA A 17 16.69 5.69 7.24
N ALA A 18 16.33 4.80 8.17
CA ALA A 18 16.76 3.41 8.12
C ALA A 18 15.94 2.52 7.15
N TYR A 19 14.67 2.83 6.89
CA TYR A 19 13.80 2.00 6.03
C TYR A 19 13.66 2.53 4.59
N LEU A 20 13.96 3.80 4.33
CA LEU A 20 13.86 4.37 2.99
C LEU A 20 15.10 4.03 2.16
N PRO A 21 14.94 3.67 0.87
CA PRO A 21 16.08 3.42 0.01
C PRO A 21 16.93 4.69 -0.17
N SER A 22 18.24 4.56 0.00
CA SER A 22 19.18 5.67 -0.20
C SER A 22 19.23 6.09 -1.67
N GLY A 23 19.28 7.40 -1.92
CA GLY A 23 19.45 7.95 -3.27
C GLY A 23 18.16 8.06 -4.08
N ILE A 24 17.01 7.66 -3.54
CA ILE A 24 15.70 7.85 -4.18
C ILE A 24 15.04 9.09 -3.60
N ARG A 25 14.72 10.05 -4.48
CA ARG A 25 14.04 11.27 -4.07
C ARG A 25 12.55 10.99 -3.84
N PRO A 26 11.98 11.35 -2.67
CA PRO A 26 10.55 11.26 -2.45
C PRO A 26 9.75 12.14 -3.41
N SER A 27 8.55 11.70 -3.77
CA SER A 27 7.57 12.46 -4.57
C SER A 27 6.17 12.23 -4.02
N ASN A 28 5.27 13.22 -4.11
CA ASN A 28 3.84 13.03 -3.89
C ASN A 28 3.09 12.60 -5.16
N PHE A 29 3.75 12.61 -6.31
CA PHE A 29 3.14 12.32 -7.60
C PHE A 29 4.16 11.67 -8.54
N VAL A 30 3.86 10.43 -8.95
CA VAL A 30 4.63 9.69 -9.94
C VAL A 30 3.66 9.07 -10.92
N LYS A 31 3.83 9.37 -12.20
CA LYS A 31 3.05 8.78 -13.28
C LYS A 31 3.98 8.28 -14.37
N ILE A 32 4.01 6.97 -14.56
CA ILE A 32 4.82 6.31 -15.58
C ILE A 32 3.89 5.48 -16.44
N HIS A 33 3.88 5.79 -17.75
CA HIS A 33 3.14 5.02 -18.73
C HIS A 33 4.13 4.55 -19.81
N ARG A 34 4.31 3.23 -19.92
CA ARG A 34 5.16 2.59 -20.93
C ARG A 34 4.40 1.46 -21.61
N LYS A 35 3.92 1.68 -22.83
CA LYS A 35 3.13 0.67 -23.54
C LYS A 35 3.98 -0.55 -23.94
N GLY A 36 3.70 -1.70 -23.35
CA GLY A 36 4.34 -2.98 -23.67
C GLY A 36 5.81 -3.08 -23.24
N GLN A 37 6.27 -2.19 -22.36
CA GLN A 37 7.64 -2.20 -21.84
C GLN A 37 7.62 -2.37 -20.32
N PRO A 38 8.63 -3.04 -19.75
CA PRO A 38 8.66 -3.23 -18.31
C PRO A 38 8.85 -1.91 -17.56
N ILE A 39 8.23 -1.84 -16.39
CA ILE A 39 8.49 -0.81 -15.38
C ILE A 39 9.11 -1.53 -14.19
N SER A 40 10.33 -1.14 -13.84
CA SER A 40 10.98 -1.65 -12.63
C SER A 40 11.66 -0.53 -11.86
N GLY A 41 11.67 -0.65 -10.54
CA GLY A 41 12.39 0.25 -9.65
C GLY A 41 11.66 0.51 -8.34
N ALA A 42 12.30 1.30 -7.49
CA ALA A 42 11.77 1.71 -6.20
C ALA A 42 11.20 3.14 -6.26
N PHE A 43 10.07 3.34 -5.59
CA PHE A 43 9.30 4.58 -5.57
C PHE A 43 9.08 5.00 -4.12
N VAL A 44 9.46 6.24 -3.77
CA VAL A 44 9.22 6.79 -2.44
C VAL A 44 8.11 7.84 -2.53
N ILE A 45 6.97 7.54 -1.92
CA ILE A 45 5.79 8.40 -1.93
C ILE A 45 5.74 9.23 -0.64
N ASP A 46 5.96 10.55 -0.77
CA ASP A 46 5.87 11.51 0.34
C ASP A 46 4.68 12.42 0.19
N ARG A 47 3.66 12.15 0.99
CA ARG A 47 2.43 12.93 0.97
C ARG A 47 2.50 14.27 1.68
N ASN A 48 3.54 14.49 2.47
CA ASN A 48 3.74 15.78 3.13
C ASN A 48 4.16 16.87 2.15
N MET A 49 4.60 16.48 0.94
CA MET A 49 4.92 17.41 -0.13
C MET A 49 3.65 18.12 -0.62
N LYS A 50 3.72 19.43 -0.76
CA LYS A 50 2.63 20.23 -1.34
C LYS A 50 2.49 19.91 -2.83
N PHE A 51 1.34 19.39 -3.23
CA PHE A 51 0.99 19.20 -4.64
C PHE A 51 0.14 20.38 -5.14
N PRO A 52 0.21 20.75 -6.42
CA PRO A 52 -0.81 21.58 -7.05
C PRO A 52 -2.12 20.78 -7.27
N ASP A 53 -2.92 20.62 -6.21
CA ASP A 53 -4.38 20.36 -6.08
C ASP A 53 -5.20 19.54 -7.13
N LYS A 54 -4.62 18.94 -8.19
CA LYS A 54 -5.43 18.54 -9.36
C LYS A 54 -5.44 17.06 -9.73
N GLU A 55 -4.54 16.23 -9.20
CA GLU A 55 -4.52 14.80 -9.55
C GLU A 55 -4.82 13.94 -8.31
N GLY A 56 -5.77 12.99 -8.45
CA GLY A 56 -6.24 12.13 -7.35
C GLY A 56 -5.34 10.93 -7.01
N TRP A 57 -4.21 10.77 -7.70
CA TRP A 57 -3.30 9.64 -7.60
C TRP A 57 -1.92 10.10 -7.12
N HIS A 58 -1.27 9.35 -6.22
CA HIS A 58 0.10 9.62 -5.80
C HIS A 58 1.11 8.79 -6.60
N LEU A 59 0.71 7.57 -6.99
CA LEU A 59 1.48 6.69 -7.86
C LEU A 59 0.56 6.09 -8.92
N SER A 60 0.95 6.20 -10.20
CA SER A 60 0.29 5.55 -11.33
C SER A 60 1.34 4.91 -12.24
N LEU A 61 1.36 3.58 -12.27
CA LEU A 61 2.24 2.79 -13.14
C LEU A 61 1.41 2.03 -14.17
N VAL A 62 1.65 2.27 -15.46
CA VAL A 62 0.90 1.62 -16.55
C VAL A 62 1.88 1.05 -17.57
N ALA A 63 1.97 -0.29 -17.65
CA ALA A 63 2.87 -1.00 -18.56
C ALA A 63 2.16 -1.60 -19.78
N GLY A 64 0.82 -1.50 -19.87
CA GLY A 64 0.04 -2.28 -20.83
C GLY A 64 0.34 -3.76 -20.65
N TYR A 65 0.80 -4.44 -21.70
CA TYR A 65 1.20 -5.85 -21.65
C TYR A 65 2.56 -6.12 -20.96
N GLY A 66 3.35 -5.07 -20.65
CA GLY A 66 4.66 -5.21 -20.02
C GLY A 66 4.56 -5.54 -18.52
N SER A 67 5.61 -6.13 -17.95
CA SER A 67 5.65 -6.44 -16.52
C SER A 67 5.90 -5.20 -15.66
N ILE A 68 5.45 -5.28 -14.41
CA ILE A 68 5.76 -4.30 -13.36
C ILE A 68 6.42 -5.04 -12.20
N ASP A 69 7.61 -4.58 -11.81
CA ASP A 69 8.38 -5.07 -10.68
C ASP A 69 8.81 -3.87 -9.82
N ALA A 70 8.05 -3.56 -8.78
CA ALA A 70 8.18 -2.29 -8.08
C ALA A 70 8.17 -2.42 -6.54
N ASP A 71 9.09 -1.71 -5.92
CA ASP A 71 9.06 -1.42 -4.48
C ASP A 71 8.44 -0.05 -4.25
N VAL A 72 7.40 0.03 -3.42
CA VAL A 72 6.66 1.26 -3.13
C VAL A 72 6.77 1.57 -1.64
N PHE A 73 7.57 2.58 -1.31
CA PHE A 73 7.76 3.09 0.04
C PHE A 73 6.86 4.28 0.30
N THR A 74 6.33 4.40 1.52
CA THR A 74 5.58 5.58 1.97
C THR A 74 6.29 6.31 3.09
N VAL A 75 6.34 7.64 2.98
CA VAL A 75 6.86 8.49 4.06
C VAL A 75 5.77 8.67 5.12
N PRO A 76 6.08 8.52 6.42
CA PRO A 76 5.11 8.72 7.49
C PRO A 76 4.64 10.19 7.52
N PRO A 77 3.45 10.47 8.06
CA PRO A 77 2.98 11.83 8.23
C PRO A 77 3.97 12.68 9.01
N SER A 78 4.02 13.95 8.65
CA SER A 78 4.71 14.97 9.43
C SER A 78 4.14 15.02 10.84
N ALA A 79 4.98 15.35 11.84
CA ALA A 79 4.52 15.64 13.19
C ALA A 79 3.45 16.76 13.23
N SER A 80 3.43 17.62 12.20
CA SER A 80 2.44 18.68 12.03
C SER A 80 1.16 18.27 11.28
N ALA A 81 1.04 17.00 10.84
CA ALA A 81 -0.12 16.54 10.09
C ALA A 81 -1.36 16.48 10.99
N THR A 82 -2.45 17.13 10.56
CA THR A 82 -3.72 17.08 11.27
C THR A 82 -4.33 15.68 11.20
N GLU A 83 -5.24 15.36 12.12
CA GLU A 83 -5.99 14.10 12.09
C GLU A 83 -6.73 13.90 10.76
N LYS A 84 -7.32 14.97 10.22
CA LYS A 84 -7.96 14.95 8.91
C LYS A 84 -6.97 14.64 7.79
N ASP A 85 -5.73 15.10 7.87
CA ASP A 85 -4.70 14.77 6.88
C ASP A 85 -4.26 13.31 6.98
N ARG A 86 -4.16 12.78 8.20
CA ARG A 86 -3.81 11.38 8.48
C ARG A 86 -4.86 10.40 7.93
N GLN A 87 -6.13 10.76 7.97
CA GLN A 87 -7.23 9.95 7.45
C GLN A 87 -7.33 9.90 5.91
N LYS A 88 -6.74 10.87 5.20
CA LYS A 88 -6.76 10.80 3.73
C LYS A 88 -5.93 9.59 3.28
N ARG A 89 -6.16 9.06 2.07
CA ARG A 89 -5.42 7.88 1.58
C ARG A 89 -4.27 8.17 0.60
N THR A 90 -3.18 7.42 0.69
CA THR A 90 -2.16 7.31 -0.37
C THR A 90 -2.70 6.46 -1.51
N THR A 91 -3.22 7.12 -2.54
CA THR A 91 -3.79 6.48 -3.73
C THR A 91 -2.71 5.98 -4.69
N ILE A 92 -2.74 4.68 -5.00
CA ILE A 92 -1.81 3.97 -5.87
C ILE A 92 -2.61 3.18 -6.90
N SER A 93 -2.29 3.36 -8.19
CA SER A 93 -2.85 2.61 -9.30
C SER A 93 -1.73 1.96 -10.10
N ILE A 94 -1.82 0.64 -10.29
CA ILE A 94 -0.82 -0.12 -11.04
C ILE A 94 -1.54 -1.02 -12.04
N SER A 95 -1.16 -0.93 -13.31
CA SER A 95 -1.72 -1.75 -14.38
C SER A 95 -0.64 -2.27 -15.32
N GLY A 96 -0.56 -3.59 -15.51
CA GLY A 96 0.50 -4.22 -16.30
C GLY A 96 0.15 -5.64 -16.74
N GLY A 97 1.05 -6.31 -17.45
CA GLY A 97 0.91 -7.72 -17.81
C GLY A 97 1.05 -8.62 -16.58
N THR A 98 2.26 -8.69 -16.02
CA THR A 98 2.55 -9.37 -14.74
C THR A 98 2.91 -8.31 -13.71
N ILE A 99 2.38 -8.43 -12.49
CA ILE A 99 2.62 -7.47 -11.41
C ILE A 99 3.33 -8.17 -10.25
N LEU A 100 4.55 -7.74 -9.95
CA LEU A 100 5.28 -8.03 -8.72
C LEU A 100 5.46 -6.71 -7.98
N VAL A 101 4.75 -6.51 -6.88
CA VAL A 101 4.81 -5.23 -6.14
C VAL A 101 4.96 -5.47 -4.66
N HIS A 102 5.86 -4.71 -4.06
CA HIS A 102 6.15 -4.71 -2.64
C HIS A 102 5.79 -3.36 -2.04
N PHE A 103 4.89 -3.35 -1.07
CA PHE A 103 4.49 -2.14 -0.36
C PHE A 103 5.19 -2.06 0.99
N HIS A 104 6.03 -1.04 1.12
CA HIS A 104 6.85 -0.77 2.30
C HIS A 104 6.24 0.37 3.12
N ARG A 105 6.06 0.14 4.41
CA ARG A 105 5.57 1.13 5.37
C ARG A 105 6.35 1.02 6.69
N PRO A 106 6.61 2.14 7.40
CA PRO A 106 7.21 2.07 8.73
C PRO A 106 6.41 1.17 9.68
N GLN A 107 7.09 0.21 10.32
CA GLN A 107 6.47 -0.74 11.25
C GLN A 107 5.87 -0.08 12.51
N THR A 108 6.36 1.10 12.89
CA THR A 108 6.09 1.73 14.19
C THR A 108 4.90 2.69 14.21
N SER A 109 4.24 2.93 13.07
CA SER A 109 3.26 4.00 12.99
C SER A 109 1.83 3.45 12.95
N GLU A 110 1.14 3.46 14.09
CA GLU A 110 -0.32 3.68 14.12
C GLU A 110 -0.70 4.96 13.33
N ASP A 111 0.29 5.82 13.11
CA ASP A 111 0.20 7.08 12.39
C ASP A 111 0.50 7.01 10.89
N SER A 112 0.49 5.85 10.22
CA SER A 112 0.75 5.85 8.76
C SER A 112 -0.45 6.34 7.94
N TYR A 113 -0.19 6.96 6.78
CA TYR A 113 -1.27 7.26 5.82
C TYR A 113 -1.89 5.95 5.30
N PRO A 114 -3.22 5.78 5.38
CA PRO A 114 -3.87 4.61 4.83
C PRO A 114 -3.69 4.51 3.31
N PHE A 115 -3.66 3.30 2.78
CA PHE A 115 -3.54 3.01 1.37
C PHE A 115 -4.91 3.03 0.67
N TYR A 116 -4.91 3.47 -0.58
CA TYR A 116 -5.93 3.12 -1.56
C TYR A 116 -5.20 2.49 -2.75
N ILE A 117 -5.14 1.16 -2.79
CA ILE A 117 -4.41 0.39 -3.80
C ILE A 117 -5.40 -0.18 -4.80
N THR A 118 -5.21 0.13 -6.08
CA THR A 118 -5.93 -0.49 -7.19
C THR A 118 -4.94 -1.11 -8.15
N LEU A 119 -5.07 -2.41 -8.35
CA LEU A 119 -4.21 -3.20 -9.23
C LEU A 119 -5.07 -3.87 -10.30
N SER A 120 -4.61 -3.84 -11.55
CA SER A 120 -5.27 -4.55 -12.65
C SER A 120 -4.25 -5.14 -13.60
N ASP A 121 -4.37 -6.42 -13.92
CA ASP A 121 -3.58 -6.99 -15.00
C ASP A 121 -4.25 -6.81 -16.36
N SER A 122 -3.45 -6.84 -17.42
CA SER A 122 -3.90 -6.82 -18.81
C SER A 122 -3.74 -8.18 -19.50
N GLN A 123 -3.30 -9.21 -18.78
CA GLN A 123 -3.04 -10.55 -19.29
C GLN A 123 -3.48 -11.58 -18.25
N ASN A 124 -3.66 -12.83 -18.69
CA ASN A 124 -3.90 -13.99 -17.83
C ASN A 124 -2.66 -14.28 -16.96
N SER A 125 -2.43 -13.44 -15.96
CA SER A 125 -1.14 -13.33 -15.27
C SER A 125 -1.13 -14.02 -13.92
N ALA A 126 0.07 -14.36 -13.45
CA ALA A 126 0.31 -14.73 -12.06
C ALA A 126 1.01 -13.54 -11.39
N SER A 127 0.25 -12.75 -10.64
CA SER A 127 0.75 -11.56 -9.97
C SER A 127 0.98 -11.82 -8.48
N VAL A 128 2.00 -11.16 -7.93
CA VAL A 128 2.39 -11.27 -6.52
C VAL A 128 2.40 -9.88 -5.92
N VAL A 129 1.70 -9.72 -4.80
CA VAL A 129 1.64 -8.46 -4.08
C VAL A 129 1.99 -8.70 -2.62
N SER A 130 2.97 -7.95 -2.15
CA SER A 130 3.41 -7.99 -0.77
C SER A 130 2.93 -6.71 -0.06
N LEU A 131 2.16 -6.86 1.01
CA LEU A 131 1.62 -5.75 1.81
C LEU A 131 2.41 -5.64 3.13
N PRO A 132 2.55 -4.44 3.72
CA PRO A 132 3.21 -4.35 5.02
C PRO A 132 2.31 -4.96 6.12
N ARG A 133 2.88 -5.52 7.20
CA ARG A 133 2.09 -6.08 8.32
C ARG A 133 1.15 -5.08 8.99
N SER A 134 1.48 -3.80 8.90
CA SER A 134 0.64 -2.69 9.34
C SER A 134 -0.56 -2.42 8.42
N PHE A 135 -0.71 -3.14 7.31
CA PHE A 135 -1.89 -3.03 6.45
C PHE A 135 -3.11 -3.54 7.22
N ARG A 136 -4.12 -2.68 7.37
CA ARG A 136 -5.39 -2.97 8.04
C ARG A 136 -6.50 -2.41 7.19
N GLY A 137 -7.30 -3.27 6.57
CA GLY A 137 -8.27 -2.76 5.62
C GLY A 137 -9.09 -3.76 4.84
N HIS A 138 -10.07 -3.21 4.13
CA HIS A 138 -10.94 -3.95 3.24
C HIS A 138 -10.19 -4.37 1.97
N ALA A 139 -10.42 -5.60 1.55
CA ALA A 139 -9.87 -6.17 0.33
C ALA A 139 -11.01 -6.68 -0.56
N GLU A 140 -10.96 -6.32 -1.83
CA GLU A 140 -11.84 -6.83 -2.88
C GLU A 140 -11.00 -7.44 -4.01
N ILE A 141 -11.22 -8.72 -4.28
CA ILE A 141 -10.35 -9.51 -5.15
C ILE A 141 -11.19 -10.23 -6.19
N SER A 142 -11.09 -9.80 -7.45
CA SER A 142 -11.89 -10.30 -8.58
C SER A 142 -11.21 -11.44 -9.36
N SER A 143 -10.56 -12.38 -8.66
CA SER A 143 -10.00 -13.60 -9.27
C SER A 143 -9.65 -14.63 -8.20
N LYS A 144 -9.10 -15.76 -8.63
CA LYS A 144 -8.46 -16.72 -7.71
C LYS A 144 -7.31 -16.02 -6.96
N VAL A 145 -7.29 -16.21 -5.65
CA VAL A 145 -6.25 -15.70 -4.75
C VAL A 145 -5.64 -16.81 -3.91
N THR A 146 -4.33 -16.73 -3.73
CA THR A 146 -3.56 -17.51 -2.77
C THR A 146 -3.02 -16.56 -1.73
N PHE A 147 -3.22 -16.87 -0.45
CA PHE A 147 -2.63 -16.12 0.65
C PHE A 147 -1.43 -16.87 1.20
N SER A 148 -0.40 -16.16 1.66
CA SER A 148 0.61 -16.75 2.54
C SER A 148 -0.03 -17.22 3.86
N PRO A 149 0.60 -18.15 4.60
CA PRO A 149 0.05 -18.64 5.86
C PRO A 149 -0.24 -17.52 6.87
N ASP A 150 0.66 -16.55 7.05
CA ASP A 150 0.43 -15.46 8.02
C ASP A 150 -0.66 -14.52 7.56
N MET A 151 -0.72 -14.20 6.26
CA MET A 151 -1.77 -13.33 5.74
C MET A 151 -3.13 -14.00 5.82
N LEU A 152 -3.22 -15.30 5.53
CA LEU A 152 -4.45 -16.07 5.68
C LEU A 152 -4.93 -16.07 7.13
N ALA A 153 -4.02 -16.20 8.10
CA ALA A 153 -4.34 -16.14 9.53
C ALA A 153 -4.89 -14.77 9.97
N LYS A 154 -4.65 -13.71 9.18
CA LYS A 154 -5.14 -12.34 9.40
C LYS A 154 -6.24 -11.92 8.42
N PHE A 155 -6.69 -12.81 7.55
CA PHE A 155 -7.74 -12.53 6.59
C PHE A 155 -9.10 -12.99 7.13
N THR A 156 -10.06 -12.07 7.18
CA THR A 156 -11.45 -12.35 7.53
C THR A 156 -12.32 -12.24 6.27
N LEU A 157 -12.89 -13.35 5.82
CA LEU A 157 -13.81 -13.38 4.68
C LEU A 157 -15.17 -12.80 5.07
N PHE A 158 -15.68 -11.86 4.29
CA PHE A 158 -17.04 -11.32 4.44
C PHE A 158 -18.03 -12.00 3.49
N GLY A 159 -17.60 -12.30 2.28
CA GLY A 159 -18.44 -12.99 1.31
C GLY A 159 -17.77 -13.14 -0.04
N GLU A 160 -18.38 -13.96 -0.88
CA GLU A 160 -17.99 -14.18 -2.26
C GLU A 160 -19.22 -14.02 -3.15
N GLU A 161 -19.13 -13.13 -4.14
CA GLU A 161 -20.25 -12.81 -5.05
C GLU A 161 -19.68 -12.55 -6.44
N ASP A 162 -20.23 -13.20 -7.47
CA ASP A 162 -19.80 -13.06 -8.88
C ASP A 162 -18.28 -13.21 -9.11
N GLY A 163 -17.67 -14.15 -8.38
CA GLY A 163 -16.22 -14.42 -8.43
C GLY A 163 -15.38 -13.29 -7.81
N VAL A 164 -15.99 -12.44 -6.98
CA VAL A 164 -15.32 -11.40 -6.21
C VAL A 164 -15.29 -11.80 -4.74
N THR A 165 -14.09 -12.05 -4.23
CA THR A 165 -13.85 -12.27 -2.81
C THR A 165 -13.78 -10.92 -2.10
N LYS A 166 -14.66 -10.71 -1.10
CA LYS A 166 -14.69 -9.51 -0.26
C LYS A 166 -14.29 -9.90 1.16
N GLY A 167 -13.36 -9.18 1.76
CA GLY A 167 -12.90 -9.46 3.11
C GLY A 167 -12.10 -8.33 3.73
N PHE A 168 -11.43 -8.65 4.84
CA PHE A 168 -10.64 -7.72 5.61
C PHE A 168 -9.29 -8.34 5.98
N ILE A 169 -8.21 -7.59 5.81
CA ILE A 169 -6.85 -7.98 6.19
C ILE A 169 -6.47 -7.24 7.47
N GLY A 170 -5.99 -7.98 8.47
CA GLY A 170 -5.52 -7.45 9.75
C GLY A 170 -6.45 -7.79 10.92
N ASP A 171 -6.18 -7.19 12.08
CA ASP A 171 -7.04 -7.37 13.26
C ASP A 171 -8.30 -6.52 13.08
N PHE A 172 -9.43 -7.16 12.76
CA PHE A 172 -10.71 -6.49 12.59
C PHE A 172 -11.23 -5.96 13.93
N ASP A 173 -11.35 -4.64 14.02
CA ASP A 173 -11.98 -3.95 15.15
C ASP A 173 -13.23 -3.19 14.65
N HIS A 174 -14.40 -3.74 14.98
CA HIS A 174 -15.69 -3.16 14.63
C HIS A 174 -15.90 -1.74 15.19
N THR A 175 -15.17 -1.34 16.24
CA THR A 175 -15.27 0.00 16.81
C THR A 175 -14.66 1.09 15.91
N GLN A 176 -13.77 0.70 14.99
CA GLN A 176 -13.21 1.59 13.98
C GLN A 176 -14.20 1.90 12.84
N TRP A 177 -15.34 1.21 12.81
CA TRP A 177 -16.36 1.39 11.78
C TRP A 177 -17.31 2.53 12.17
N LYS A 178 -17.08 3.74 11.65
CA LYS A 178 -17.87 4.94 11.97
C LYS A 178 -19.27 5.00 11.34
N GLY A 179 -19.62 4.01 10.50
CA GLY A 179 -20.93 3.91 9.87
C GLY A 179 -20.92 3.04 8.61
N ILE A 180 -22.10 2.76 8.06
CA ILE A 180 -22.23 2.00 6.81
C ILE A 180 -21.46 2.74 5.69
N GLY A 181 -20.45 2.07 5.11
CA GLY A 181 -19.67 2.59 3.99
C GLY A 181 -18.55 3.59 4.33
N GLN A 182 -18.23 3.82 5.60
CA GLN A 182 -17.21 4.81 6.02
C GLN A 182 -15.97 4.17 6.64
N TRP A 183 -15.41 3.15 5.98
CA TRP A 183 -14.07 2.69 6.35
C TRP A 183 -13.07 3.81 6.06
N GLU A 184 -12.19 4.13 7.02
CA GLU A 184 -11.14 5.16 6.89
C GLU A 184 -9.74 4.57 6.73
N GLY A 185 -9.56 3.27 7.00
CA GLY A 185 -8.27 2.59 6.88
C GLY A 185 -7.91 2.22 5.45
N ASP A 186 -7.06 1.19 5.33
CA ASP A 186 -6.50 0.75 4.05
C ASP A 186 -7.58 0.15 3.14
N LEU A 187 -7.38 0.28 1.83
CA LEU A 187 -8.23 -0.31 0.80
C LEU A 187 -7.37 -0.99 -0.25
N PHE A 188 -7.71 -2.23 -0.58
CA PHE A 188 -7.04 -3.03 -1.60
C PHE A 188 -8.05 -3.56 -2.61
N PHE A 189 -7.82 -3.26 -3.89
CA PHE A 189 -8.65 -3.71 -5.00
C PHE A 189 -7.78 -4.40 -6.05
N TRP A 190 -8.10 -5.66 -6.32
CA TRP A 190 -7.51 -6.44 -7.40
C TRP A 190 -8.58 -6.73 -8.46
N GLN A 191 -8.40 -6.15 -9.65
CA GLN A 191 -9.36 -6.20 -10.75
C GLN A 191 -8.65 -6.57 -12.06
N PRO A 192 -8.37 -7.87 -12.27
CA PRO A 192 -7.72 -8.32 -13.49
C PRO A 192 -8.66 -8.20 -14.69
N SER A 193 -8.09 -8.05 -15.86
CA SER A 193 -8.83 -7.99 -17.13
C SER A 193 -9.59 -9.29 -17.44
N ASN A 194 -9.05 -10.43 -16.98
CA ASN A 194 -9.70 -11.74 -17.05
C ASN A 194 -9.76 -12.38 -15.66
N LYS A 195 -10.96 -12.43 -15.08
CA LYS A 195 -11.19 -12.98 -13.73
C LYS A 195 -10.93 -14.48 -13.62
N VAL A 196 -11.01 -15.22 -14.73
CA VAL A 196 -10.97 -16.69 -14.75
C VAL A 196 -9.53 -17.20 -14.74
N SER A 197 -8.67 -16.61 -15.57
CA SER A 197 -7.32 -17.13 -15.80
C SER A 197 -6.25 -16.44 -14.95
N SER A 198 -6.56 -15.28 -14.40
CA SER A 198 -5.60 -14.50 -13.62
C SER A 198 -5.56 -14.99 -12.18
N THR A 199 -4.36 -14.99 -11.60
CA THR A 199 -4.14 -15.43 -10.23
C THR A 199 -3.37 -14.37 -9.47
N LEU A 200 -3.75 -14.19 -8.22
CA LEU A 200 -3.08 -13.28 -7.29
C LEU A 200 -2.49 -14.08 -6.14
N THR A 201 -1.23 -13.82 -5.82
CA THR A 201 -0.63 -14.23 -4.54
C THR A 201 -0.51 -13.00 -3.65
N LEU A 202 -1.15 -13.04 -2.48
CA LEU A 202 -1.05 -12.01 -1.46
C LEU A 202 -0.22 -12.51 -0.27
N ARG A 203 0.72 -11.70 0.18
CA ARG A 203 1.62 -12.01 1.30
C ARG A 203 2.05 -10.77 2.05
N TYR A 204 2.71 -10.94 3.19
CA TYR A 204 3.37 -9.83 3.86
C TYR A 204 4.74 -9.54 3.25
N ASP A 205 5.13 -8.27 3.31
CA ASP A 205 6.38 -7.78 2.72
C ASP A 205 7.66 -8.30 3.41
N ASP A 206 7.56 -8.69 4.68
CA ASP A 206 8.66 -9.33 5.40
C ASP A 206 8.75 -10.85 5.18
N GLU A 207 7.77 -11.45 4.49
CA GLU A 207 7.83 -12.83 4.04
C GLU A 207 8.64 -12.87 2.74
N GLY A 208 9.91 -13.27 2.85
CA GLY A 208 10.82 -13.39 1.70
C GLY A 208 10.23 -14.16 0.51
N LEU A 209 10.88 -14.00 -0.66
CA LEU A 209 10.60 -14.80 -1.86
C LEU A 209 11.00 -16.27 -1.70
#